data_AF-A0A6B0TC21-F1
#
_entry.id   AF-A0A6B0TC21-F1
#
_cell.length_a   1.000
_cell.length_b   1.000
_cell.length_c   1.000
_cell.angle_alpha   90.00
_cell.angle_beta   90.00
_cell.angle_gamma   90.00
#
_symmetry.space_group_name_H-M   'P 1'
#
loop_
_entity.id
_entity.type
_entity.pdbx_description
1 polymer ?
#
loop_
_entity_poly.entity_id
_entity_poly.type
_entity_poly.pdbx_seq_one_letter_code
_entity_poly.pdbx_strand_id
1 'polypeptide(L)'
;MTGTETESDVLVQFHPQEWVDAPGQAHEWGRRQLVDAEDREPVTFAVPRADVTDDTGAVYPDESYEANRLRDHPAAPDWVNDWDGPYLVRTAVEE
;
A
#
# COMPACT_ATOMS: atom_id res chain seq x y z
N MET A 1 23.20 2.72 26.67
CA MET A 1 22.31 2.18 25.63
C MET A 1 21.25 3.23 25.36
N THR A 2 21.14 3.64 24.09
CA THR A 2 20.01 4.29 23.39
C THR A 2 20.63 5.12 22.28
N GLY A 3 21.12 4.42 21.25
CA GLY A 3 21.43 5.07 19.99
C GLY A 3 20.11 5.57 19.42
N THR A 4 19.89 6.88 19.46
CA THR A 4 18.95 7.54 18.57
C THR A 4 19.63 7.57 17.21
N GLU A 5 19.78 6.41 16.59
CA GLU A 5 19.90 6.39 15.14
C GLU A 5 18.58 6.94 14.66
N THR A 6 18.60 8.07 13.96
CA THR A 6 17.45 8.58 13.23
C THR A 6 17.04 7.46 12.28
N GLU A 7 16.08 6.64 12.72
CA GLU A 7 15.48 5.57 11.93
C GLU A 7 14.81 6.26 10.76
N SER A 8 15.50 6.33 9.62
CA SER A 8 15.00 7.05 8.44
C SER A 8 13.61 6.53 8.09
N ASP A 9 12.58 7.36 8.22
CA ASP A 9 11.24 6.98 7.82
C ASP A 9 11.22 6.56 6.34
N VAL A 10 10.44 5.54 6.03
CA VAL A 10 10.23 5.04 4.67
C VAL A 10 8.87 5.51 4.20
N LEU A 11 8.82 6.02 2.97
CA LEU A 11 7.58 6.45 2.35
C LEU A 11 6.83 5.23 1.81
N VAL A 12 5.63 5.04 2.34
CA VAL A 12 4.71 3.97 1.97
C VAL A 12 3.54 4.58 1.24
N GLN A 13 3.22 4.06 0.06
CA GLN A 13 2.11 4.51 -0.77
C GLN A 13 0.98 3.47 -0.76
N PHE A 14 -0.19 3.89 -0.30
CA PHE A 14 -1.42 3.11 -0.37
C PHE A 14 -2.21 3.50 -1.61
N HIS A 15 -2.54 2.51 -2.43
CA HIS A 15 -3.34 2.66 -3.64
C HIS A 15 -4.70 2.00 -3.43
N PRO A 16 -5.76 2.78 -3.19
CA PRO A 16 -7.13 2.25 -3.17
C PRO A 16 -7.50 1.79 -4.58
N GLN A 17 -8.12 0.62 -4.69
CA GLN A 17 -8.53 0.05 -5.96
C GLN A 17 -10.02 -0.27 -5.97
N GLU A 18 -10.61 -0.32 -7.15
CA GLU A 18 -11.97 -0.77 -7.34
C GLU A 18 -12.08 -1.80 -8.46
N TRP A 19 -13.11 -2.61 -8.37
CA TRP A 19 -13.43 -3.59 -9.40
C TRP A 19 -14.34 -2.95 -10.44
N VAL A 20 -13.78 -2.61 -11.59
CA VAL A 20 -14.57 -2.11 -12.72
C VAL A 20 -14.96 -3.24 -13.67
N ASP A 21 -16.17 -3.12 -14.22
CA ASP A 21 -16.60 -3.92 -15.36
C ASP A 21 -15.82 -3.46 -16.58
N ALA A 22 -14.78 -4.22 -16.95
CA ALA A 22 -14.02 -3.92 -18.15
C ALA A 22 -14.93 -4.11 -19.38
N PRO A 23 -14.99 -3.13 -20.30
CA PRO A 23 -15.69 -3.31 -21.57
C PRO A 23 -14.87 -4.28 -22.44
N GLY A 24 -15.01 -5.57 -22.19
CA GLY A 24 -14.47 -6.63 -23.03
C GLY A 24 -15.26 -6.74 -24.32
N GLN A 25 -14.57 -6.92 -25.45
CA GLN A 25 -15.22 -7.39 -26.67
C GLN A 25 -16.02 -8.66 -26.35
N ALA A 26 -17.13 -8.88 -27.08
CA ALA A 26 -18.25 -9.76 -26.77
C ALA A 26 -17.98 -11.25 -26.40
N HIS A 27 -16.72 -11.67 -26.26
CA HIS A 27 -16.29 -13.01 -25.87
C HIS A 27 -15.61 -13.07 -24.47
N GLU A 28 -15.43 -11.96 -23.75
CA GLU A 28 -14.80 -11.91 -22.41
C GLU A 28 -15.72 -11.33 -21.31
N TRP A 29 -17.03 -11.59 -21.41
CA TRP A 29 -17.98 -11.27 -20.35
C TRP A 29 -17.59 -12.01 -19.05
N GLY A 30 -16.94 -11.30 -18.11
CA GLY A 30 -16.61 -11.84 -16.79
C GLY A 30 -15.27 -11.43 -16.19
N ARG A 31 -14.42 -10.68 -16.92
CA ARG A 31 -13.17 -10.17 -16.34
C ARG A 31 -13.40 -8.81 -15.69
N ARG A 32 -13.65 -8.81 -14.37
CA ARG A 32 -13.55 -7.60 -13.55
C ARG A 32 -12.07 -7.21 -13.50
N GLN A 33 -11.76 -5.95 -13.75
CA GLN A 33 -10.39 -5.44 -13.68
C GLN A 33 -10.22 -4.64 -12.39
N LEU A 34 -9.10 -4.82 -11.71
CA LEU A 34 -8.68 -3.92 -10.64
C LEU A 34 -8.05 -2.68 -11.28
N VAL A 35 -8.61 -1.52 -10.98
CA VAL A 35 -8.08 -0.21 -11.35
C VAL A 35 -7.98 0.64 -10.10
N ASP A 36 -7.18 1.70 -10.15
CA ASP A 36 -7.16 2.70 -9.08
C ASP A 36 -8.56 3.28 -8.88
N ALA A 37 -8.96 3.44 -7.62
CA ALA A 37 -10.29 3.93 -7.28
C ALA A 37 -10.46 5.38 -7.75
N GLU A 38 -11.52 5.67 -8.50
CA GLU A 38 -11.75 7.02 -9.01
C GLU A 38 -12.19 8.00 -7.88
N ASP A 39 -12.78 7.45 -6.82
CA ASP A 39 -13.27 8.23 -5.67
C ASP A 39 -12.13 8.64 -4.70
N ARG A 40 -10.95 8.00 -4.79
CA ARG A 40 -9.84 8.22 -3.85
C ARG A 40 -8.48 8.12 -4.53
N GLU A 41 -7.69 9.18 -4.40
CA GLU A 41 -6.31 9.20 -4.86
C GLU A 41 -5.39 8.36 -3.96
N PRO A 42 -4.31 7.77 -4.51
CA PRO A 42 -3.26 7.14 -3.71
C PRO A 42 -2.68 8.11 -2.69
N VAL A 43 -2.37 7.60 -1.49
CA VAL A 43 -1.79 8.41 -0.42
C VAL A 43 -0.43 7.88 0.00
N THR A 44 0.48 8.81 0.26
CA THR A 44 1.81 8.50 0.77
C THR A 44 1.89 8.90 2.25
N PHE A 45 2.38 8.00 3.09
CA PHE A 45 2.63 8.25 4.51
C PHE A 45 4.01 7.70 4.92
N ALA A 46 4.59 8.30 5.96
CA ALA A 46 5.90 7.94 6.48
C ALA A 46 5.75 6.89 7.58
N VAL A 47 6.48 5.79 7.47
CA VAL A 47 6.50 4.71 8.46
C VAL A 47 7.93 4.51 8.94
N PRO A 48 8.17 4.28 10.26
CA PRO A 48 9.51 3.98 10.74
C PRO A 48 10.12 2.81 9.99
N ARG A 49 11.40 2.89 9.63
CA ARG A 49 12.09 1.83 8.89
C ARG A 49 11.93 0.46 9.54
N ALA A 50 12.01 0.41 10.87
CA ALA A 50 11.86 -0.80 11.66
C ALA A 50 10.52 -1.53 11.43
N ASP A 51 9.46 -0.80 11.11
CA ASP A 51 8.12 -1.34 10.87
C ASP A 51 7.87 -1.75 9.41
N VAL A 52 8.74 -1.33 8.48
CA VAL A 52 8.66 -1.68 7.05
C VAL A 52 9.76 -2.63 6.57
N THR A 53 10.61 -3.10 7.47
CA THR A 53 11.70 -4.04 7.16
C THR A 53 11.49 -5.40 7.82
N ASP A 54 11.95 -6.46 7.18
CA ASP A 54 11.99 -7.80 7.77
C ASP A 54 13.19 -7.97 8.73
N ASP A 55 13.31 -9.15 9.37
CA ASP A 55 14.38 -9.48 10.32
C ASP A 55 15.81 -9.34 9.75
N THR A 56 15.98 -9.29 8.43
CA THR A 56 17.25 -9.06 7.74
C THR A 56 17.55 -7.58 7.47
N GLY A 57 16.58 -6.68 7.72
CA GLY A 57 16.67 -5.24 7.48
C GLY A 57 16.37 -4.82 6.03
N ALA A 58 15.87 -5.73 5.19
CA ALA A 58 15.37 -5.42 3.86
C ALA A 58 13.93 -4.90 3.94
N VAL A 59 13.57 -3.94 3.09
CA VAL A 59 12.22 -3.37 3.04
C VAL A 59 11.28 -4.42 2.44
N TYR A 60 10.07 -4.54 2.98
CA TYR A 60 9.08 -5.47 2.46
C TYR A 60 8.84 -5.24 0.97
N PRO A 61 8.74 -6.28 0.14
CA PRO A 61 8.47 -6.10 -1.28
C PRO A 61 7.10 -5.45 -1.50
N ASP A 62 6.96 -4.68 -2.58
CA ASP A 62 5.69 -4.09 -2.98
C ASP A 62 4.61 -5.18 -3.14
N GLU A 63 3.38 -4.85 -2.78
CA GLU A 63 2.21 -5.75 -2.90
C GLU A 63 2.32 -7.04 -2.07
N SER A 64 3.32 -7.15 -1.20
CA SER A 64 3.51 -8.29 -0.31
C SER A 64 2.49 -8.31 0.82
N TYR A 65 2.30 -9.50 1.41
CA TYR A 65 1.45 -9.64 2.59
C TYR A 65 1.92 -8.75 3.74
N GLU A 66 3.23 -8.62 3.95
CA GLU A 66 3.77 -7.72 4.97
C GLU A 66 3.53 -6.24 4.66
N ALA A 67 3.76 -5.80 3.41
CA ALA A 67 3.46 -4.42 3.00
C ALA A 67 1.98 -4.08 3.18
N ASN A 68 1.07 -5.00 2.86
CA ASN A 68 -0.37 -4.76 3.01
C ASN A 68 -0.81 -4.58 4.48
N ARG A 69 -0.06 -5.13 5.45
CA ARG A 69 -0.31 -4.89 6.87
C ARG A 69 -0.03 -3.44 7.29
N LEU A 70 0.73 -2.68 6.50
CA LEU A 70 1.03 -1.27 6.76
C LEU A 70 -0.21 -0.37 6.65
N ARG A 71 -1.30 -0.83 6.03
CA ARG A 71 -2.57 -0.08 6.03
C ARG A 71 -3.14 0.10 7.44
N ASP A 72 -2.86 -0.87 8.34
CA ASP A 72 -3.31 -0.89 9.73
C ASP A 72 -2.28 -0.25 10.67
N HIS A 73 -1.21 0.35 10.10
CA HIS A 73 -0.18 1.03 10.87
C HIS A 73 -0.72 2.35 11.45
N PRO A 74 -0.36 2.74 12.68
CA PRO A 74 -0.82 4.01 13.29
C PRO A 74 -0.35 5.27 12.55
N ALA A 75 0.61 5.15 11.63
CA ALA A 75 1.03 6.23 10.75
C ALA A 75 0.16 6.37 9.49
N ALA A 76 -0.65 5.36 9.17
CA ALA A 76 -1.60 5.43 8.07
C ALA A 76 -2.76 6.37 8.43
N PRO A 77 -3.28 7.15 7.48
CA PRO A 77 -4.49 7.94 7.68
C PRO A 77 -5.68 7.06 8.09
N ASP A 78 -6.58 7.58 8.93
CA ASP A 78 -7.75 6.81 9.42
C ASP A 78 -8.59 6.20 8.29
N TRP A 79 -8.72 6.91 7.17
CA TRP A 79 -9.50 6.43 6.03
C TRP A 79 -8.87 5.23 5.32
N VAL A 80 -7.54 5.07 5.40
CA VAL A 80 -6.85 3.90 4.85
C VAL A 80 -7.24 2.64 5.61
N ASN A 81 -7.44 2.76 6.93
CA ASN A 81 -7.97 1.68 7.76
C ASN A 81 -9.44 1.37 7.43
N ASP A 82 -10.23 2.40 7.13
CA ASP A 82 -11.66 2.30 6.80
C ASP A 82 -11.94 1.83 5.35
N TRP A 83 -10.91 1.66 4.52
CA TRP A 83 -11.08 1.24 3.13
C TRP A 83 -11.52 -0.24 3.01
N ASP A 84 -12.75 -0.43 2.52
CA ASP A 84 -13.36 -1.77 2.31
C ASP A 84 -13.03 -2.38 0.93
N GLY A 85 -12.50 -1.57 0.01
CA GLY A 85 -12.14 -2.01 -1.35
C GLY A 85 -10.84 -2.81 -1.42
N PRO A 86 -10.53 -3.40 -2.58
CA PRO A 86 -9.19 -3.90 -2.86
C PRO A 86 -8.18 -2.76 -2.79
N TYR A 87 -6.93 -3.07 -2.48
CA TYR A 87 -5.86 -2.08 -2.36
C TYR A 87 -4.52 -2.77 -2.60
N LEU A 88 -3.51 -1.96 -2.88
CA LEU A 88 -2.13 -2.40 -2.84
C LEU A 88 -1.28 -1.38 -2.09
N VAL A 89 -0.25 -1.87 -1.39
CA VAL A 89 0.73 -1.05 -0.69
C VAL A 89 2.08 -1.16 -1.39
N ARG A 90 2.71 -0.02 -1.66
CA ARG A 90 4.08 0.08 -2.18
C ARG A 90 4.98 0.72 -1.14
N THR A 91 6.09 0.07 -0.84
CA THR A 91 7.03 0.46 0.21
C THR A 91 8.26 1.18 -0.34
N ALA A 92 8.35 1.33 -1.67
CA ALA A 92 9.42 2.02 -2.36
C ALA A 92 8.86 3.06 -3.34
N VAL A 93 8.86 4.33 -2.94
CA VAL A 93 9.03 5.41 -3.91
C VAL A 93 10.50 5.78 -3.82
N GLU A 94 11.36 5.09 -4.57
CA GLU A 94 12.70 5.59 -4.83
C GLU A 94 12.54 6.90 -5.62
N GLU A 95 13.10 8.01 -5.12
CA GLU A 95 13.20 9.28 -5.87
C GLU A 95 14.10 9.14 -7.10
#